data_AF-A0A0G0MEP2-F1
#
_entry.id   AF-A0A0G0MEP2-F1
#
_cell.length_a   1.000
_cell.length_b   1.000
_cell.length_c   1.000
_cell.angle_alpha   90.00
_cell.angle_beta   90.00
_cell.angle_gamma   90.00
#
_symmetry.space_group_name_H-M   'P 1'
#
loop_
_entity.id
_entity.type
_entity.pdbx_description
1 polymer ?
#
loop_
_entity_poly.entity_id
_entity_poly.type
_entity_poly.pdbx_seq_one_letter_code
_entity_poly.pdbx_strand_id
1 'polypeptide(L)'
;MGKLSKNFRTNKKRNSGLVYEMLVYHISRCLVEGKKVDAQKTVAISKKYFAEGCPLRQELDLFSAVLKTNVKSRDSAQKIIDSICNTSSTMNSRALDEQKSRLIKDINYTFNQESFYDYKIPNYTIYASVQTLLNEARNKKKSLSVADRVKIEESVCDYLTKENKPKDDPLKINPNYSNAVYNFLMKRFHNKYEGKLNESQKRLLTKYAVYLISNRQDPLKEFILKEVDRIKNSLLIIRDESINKDSDLMNKISECRKKFYSFSLENITEQKILEVLQYMRLIEELDS
;
A
#
# COMPACT_ATOMS: atom_id res chain seq x y z
N MET A 1 -17.30 7.92 -24.16
CA MET A 1 -17.86 7.72 -22.80
C MET A 1 -19.07 6.80 -22.92
N GLY A 2 -18.89 5.49 -22.70
CA GLY A 2 -19.99 4.52 -22.74
C GLY A 2 -20.79 4.54 -21.44
N LYS A 3 -22.12 4.66 -21.55
CA LYS A 3 -23.03 4.47 -20.40
C LYS A 3 -22.81 3.07 -19.82
N LEU A 4 -22.29 3.00 -18.59
CA LEU A 4 -22.17 1.77 -17.81
C LEU A 4 -23.52 1.06 -17.77
N SER A 5 -23.57 -0.19 -18.23
CA SER A 5 -24.78 -1.01 -18.13
C SER A 5 -25.15 -1.17 -16.65
N LYS A 6 -26.46 -1.16 -16.38
CA LYS A 6 -27.06 -1.26 -15.03
C LYS A 6 -26.58 -2.47 -14.21
N ASN A 7 -25.89 -3.44 -14.83
CA ASN A 7 -25.60 -4.78 -14.28
C ASN A 7 -24.35 -4.87 -13.38
N PHE A 8 -23.51 -3.84 -13.29
CA PHE A 8 -22.25 -3.87 -12.50
C PHE A 8 -22.31 -3.04 -11.21
N ARG A 9 -23.50 -2.61 -10.77
CA ARG A 9 -23.67 -1.78 -9.57
C ARG A 9 -23.56 -2.65 -8.31
N THR A 10 -22.34 -2.78 -7.78
CA THR A 10 -22.15 -3.23 -6.40
C THR A 10 -22.41 -2.09 -5.42
N ASN A 11 -22.89 -2.42 -4.22
CA ASN A 11 -22.97 -1.44 -3.14
C ASN A 11 -21.54 -1.06 -2.73
N LYS A 12 -21.11 0.16 -3.07
CA LYS A 12 -19.78 0.71 -2.81
C LYS A 12 -19.36 0.54 -1.34
N LYS A 13 -20.29 0.71 -0.40
CA LYS A 13 -20.06 0.59 1.05
C LYS A 13 -19.79 -0.86 1.50
N ARG A 14 -20.23 -1.86 0.72
CA ARG A 14 -20.03 -3.30 1.02
C ARG A 14 -18.96 -3.96 0.14
N ASN A 15 -18.26 -3.16 -0.68
CA ASN A 15 -17.13 -3.62 -1.47
C ASN A 15 -15.86 -3.49 -0.64
N SER A 16 -15.31 -4.61 -0.17
CA SER A 16 -14.21 -4.60 0.81
C SER A 16 -12.93 -4.01 0.23
N GLY A 17 -12.63 -4.31 -1.04
CA GLY A 17 -11.47 -3.73 -1.72
C GLY A 17 -11.61 -2.21 -1.86
N LEU A 18 -12.78 -1.71 -2.27
CA LEU A 18 -13.01 -0.26 -2.38
C LEU A 18 -12.95 0.45 -1.03
N VAL A 19 -13.60 -0.11 -0.01
CA VAL A 19 -13.61 0.51 1.32
C VAL A 19 -12.20 0.53 1.91
N TYR A 20 -11.42 -0.53 1.71
CA TYR A 20 -10.01 -0.53 2.11
C TYR A 20 -9.21 0.58 1.42
N GLU A 21 -9.34 0.73 0.09
CA GLU A 21 -8.69 1.82 -0.64
C GLU A 21 -9.16 3.21 -0.17
N MET A 22 -10.44 3.37 0.16
CA MET A 22 -10.95 4.61 0.74
C MET A 22 -10.37 4.92 2.11
N LEU A 23 -10.19 3.91 2.96
CA LEU A 23 -9.54 4.08 4.27
C LEU A 23 -8.09 4.55 4.08
N VAL A 24 -7.35 3.92 3.16
CA VAL A 24 -5.97 4.32 2.82
C VAL A 24 -5.94 5.75 2.28
N TYR A 25 -6.84 6.10 1.35
CA TYR A 25 -6.94 7.45 0.80
C TYR A 25 -7.29 8.48 1.87
N HIS A 26 -8.23 8.17 2.76
CA HIS A 26 -8.69 9.05 3.82
C HIS A 26 -7.61 9.32 4.87
N ILE A 27 -6.83 8.29 5.25
CA ILE A 27 -5.64 8.48 6.09
C ILE A 27 -4.73 9.52 5.45
N SER A 28 -4.36 9.32 4.19
CA SER A 28 -3.42 10.20 3.52
C SER A 28 -3.95 11.62 3.38
N ARG A 29 -5.23 11.80 3.04
CA ARG A 29 -5.87 13.12 3.02
C ARG A 29 -5.85 13.79 4.41
N CYS A 30 -6.20 13.08 5.47
CA CYS A 30 -6.15 13.61 6.83
C CYS A 30 -4.73 14.03 7.23
N LEU A 31 -3.72 13.28 6.78
CA LEU A 31 -2.32 13.65 6.99
C LEU A 31 -1.92 14.90 6.19
N VAL A 32 -2.44 15.11 4.97
CA VAL A 32 -2.21 16.33 4.16
C VAL A 32 -2.79 17.53 4.89
N GLU A 33 -4.03 17.39 5.33
CA GLU A 33 -4.81 18.44 5.97
C GLU A 33 -4.41 18.68 7.44
N GLY A 34 -3.39 17.98 7.94
CA GLY A 34 -2.93 18.10 9.34
C GLY A 34 -3.90 17.53 10.38
N LYS A 35 -4.97 16.83 9.97
CA LYS A 35 -5.99 16.19 10.81
C LYS A 35 -5.49 14.86 11.39
N LYS A 36 -4.48 14.94 12.25
CA LYS A 36 -3.80 13.76 12.81
C LYS A 36 -4.73 12.82 13.58
N VAL A 37 -5.69 13.36 14.33
CA VAL A 37 -6.64 12.58 15.13
C VAL A 37 -7.50 11.70 14.22
N ASP A 38 -7.99 12.24 13.11
CA ASP A 38 -8.80 11.50 12.15
C ASP A 38 -7.98 10.44 11.40
N ALA A 39 -6.73 10.75 11.06
CA ALA A 39 -5.81 9.76 10.50
C ALA A 39 -5.58 8.58 11.46
N GLN A 40 -5.35 8.86 12.76
CA GLN A 40 -5.17 7.82 13.79
C GLN A 40 -6.43 6.97 13.97
N LYS A 41 -7.61 7.60 14.04
CA LYS A 41 -8.90 6.89 14.11
C LYS A 41 -9.11 5.98 12.90
N THR A 42 -8.75 6.46 11.71
CA THR A 42 -8.86 5.66 10.47
C THR A 42 -7.91 4.46 10.49
N VAL A 43 -6.66 4.65 10.94
CA VAL A 43 -5.71 3.54 11.12
C VAL A 43 -6.24 2.51 12.12
N ALA A 44 -6.84 2.95 13.23
CA ALA A 44 -7.43 2.05 14.22
C ALA A 44 -8.57 1.23 13.64
N ILE A 45 -9.46 1.85 12.85
CA ILE A 45 -10.52 1.13 12.11
C ILE A 45 -9.91 0.12 11.14
N SER A 46 -8.93 0.52 10.33
CA SER A 46 -8.27 -0.39 9.39
C SER A 46 -7.66 -1.61 10.08
N LYS A 47 -6.95 -1.42 11.19
CA LYS A 47 -6.36 -2.52 11.97
C LYS A 47 -7.43 -3.42 12.60
N LYS A 48 -8.52 -2.85 13.09
CA LYS A 48 -9.62 -3.61 13.72
C LYS A 48 -10.28 -4.58 12.74
N TYR A 49 -10.45 -4.19 11.48
CA TYR A 49 -11.24 -4.96 10.50
C TYR A 49 -10.40 -5.73 9.48
N PHE A 50 -9.17 -5.29 9.19
CA PHE A 50 -8.29 -5.90 8.18
C PHE A 50 -7.01 -6.51 8.77
N ALA A 51 -7.00 -6.80 10.07
CA ALA A 51 -5.96 -7.62 10.70
C ALA A 51 -6.04 -9.08 10.25
N GLU A 52 -4.93 -9.80 10.44
CA GLU A 52 -4.85 -11.23 10.18
C GLU A 52 -5.91 -12.01 10.96
N GLY A 53 -6.46 -13.06 10.35
CA GLY A 53 -7.57 -13.84 10.91
C GLY A 53 -8.97 -13.21 10.77
N CYS A 54 -9.09 -11.94 10.35
CA CYS A 54 -10.39 -11.34 10.10
C CYS A 54 -11.00 -11.78 8.75
N PRO A 55 -12.31 -12.10 8.68
CA PRO A 55 -13.03 -12.32 7.42
C PRO A 55 -12.80 -11.26 6.34
N LEU A 56 -12.80 -9.98 6.71
CA LEU A 56 -12.54 -8.88 5.77
C LEU A 56 -11.10 -8.88 5.23
N ARG A 57 -10.13 -9.33 6.04
CA ARG A 57 -8.75 -9.50 5.57
C ARG A 57 -8.65 -10.62 4.55
N GLN A 58 -9.26 -11.76 4.82
CA GLN A 58 -9.31 -12.88 3.87
C GLN A 58 -9.92 -12.44 2.52
N GLU A 59 -11.02 -11.66 2.53
CA GLU A 59 -11.60 -11.15 1.29
C GLU A 59 -10.68 -10.15 0.58
N LEU A 60 -9.99 -9.28 1.33
CA LEU A 60 -9.01 -8.33 0.79
C LEU A 60 -7.80 -9.02 0.14
N ASP A 61 -7.40 -10.18 0.64
CA ASP A 61 -6.32 -10.97 0.06
C ASP A 61 -6.73 -11.52 -1.33
N LEU A 62 -8.00 -11.90 -1.51
CA LEU A 62 -8.55 -12.27 -2.82
C LEU A 62 -8.58 -11.10 -3.81
N PHE A 63 -8.93 -9.89 -3.34
CA PHE A 63 -8.78 -8.67 -4.14
C PHE A 63 -7.31 -8.45 -4.54
N SER A 64 -6.38 -8.60 -3.58
CA SER A 64 -4.95 -8.43 -3.82
C SER A 64 -4.41 -9.39 -4.87
N ALA A 65 -4.89 -10.65 -4.89
CA ALA A 65 -4.50 -11.64 -5.88
C ALA A 65 -4.85 -11.22 -7.32
N VAL A 66 -5.93 -10.44 -7.51
CA VAL A 66 -6.27 -9.90 -8.84
C VAL A 66 -5.54 -8.60 -9.14
N LEU A 67 -5.55 -7.69 -8.16
CA LEU A 67 -5.08 -6.32 -8.35
C LEU A 67 -3.57 -6.26 -8.57
N LYS A 68 -2.82 -7.08 -7.83
CA LYS A 68 -1.34 -7.05 -7.79
C LYS A 68 -0.68 -8.05 -8.75
N THR A 69 -1.44 -8.98 -9.32
CA THR A 69 -0.89 -10.01 -10.21
C THR A 69 -1.01 -9.59 -11.66
N ASN A 70 0.00 -9.91 -12.46
CA ASN A 70 -0.04 -9.76 -13.92
C ASN A 70 0.38 -11.09 -14.54
N VAL A 71 -0.36 -11.53 -15.57
CA VAL A 71 -0.09 -12.80 -16.25
C VAL A 71 -0.06 -12.60 -17.75
N LYS A 72 0.77 -13.39 -18.44
CA LYS A 72 0.96 -13.27 -19.89
C LYS A 72 -0.13 -13.95 -20.71
N SER A 73 -0.85 -14.92 -20.15
CA SER A 73 -1.89 -15.68 -20.86
C SER A 73 -3.26 -15.54 -20.20
N ARG A 74 -4.31 -15.53 -21.03
CA ARG A 74 -5.71 -15.55 -20.54
C ARG A 74 -6.03 -16.82 -19.76
N ASP A 75 -5.44 -17.97 -20.12
CA ASP A 75 -5.58 -19.21 -19.35
C ASP A 75 -5.08 -19.06 -17.90
N SER A 76 -3.92 -18.41 -17.71
CA SER A 76 -3.42 -18.11 -16.36
C SER A 76 -4.33 -17.14 -15.61
N ALA A 77 -4.92 -16.17 -16.32
CA ALA A 77 -5.86 -15.22 -15.72
C ALA A 77 -7.14 -15.92 -15.26
N GLN A 78 -7.68 -16.84 -16.08
CA GLN A 78 -8.85 -17.63 -15.72
C GLN A 78 -8.57 -18.49 -14.49
N LYS A 79 -7.41 -19.16 -14.42
CA LYS A 79 -7.02 -19.94 -13.23
C LYS A 79 -6.98 -19.11 -11.95
N ILE A 80 -6.55 -17.84 -12.03
CA ILE A 80 -6.61 -16.90 -10.89
C ILE A 80 -8.06 -16.62 -10.51
N ILE A 81 -8.92 -16.33 -11.48
CA ILE A 81 -10.35 -16.06 -11.26
C ILE A 81 -11.03 -17.27 -10.60
N ASP A 82 -10.77 -18.48 -11.10
CA ASP A 82 -11.34 -19.71 -10.55
C ASP A 82 -10.84 -19.94 -9.13
N SER A 83 -9.54 -19.70 -8.87
CA SER A 83 -8.93 -19.84 -7.54
C SER A 83 -9.55 -18.89 -6.51
N ILE A 84 -9.73 -17.61 -6.84
CA ILE A 84 -10.37 -16.66 -5.90
C ILE A 84 -11.85 -17.00 -5.69
N CYS A 85 -12.57 -17.47 -6.71
CA CYS A 85 -13.97 -17.87 -6.59
C CYS A 85 -14.11 -19.11 -5.70
N ASN A 86 -13.29 -20.13 -5.94
CA ASN A 86 -13.25 -21.34 -5.13
C ASN A 86 -12.95 -21.03 -3.67
N THR A 87 -11.92 -20.21 -3.42
CA THR A 87 -11.57 -19.79 -2.06
C THR A 87 -12.73 -19.01 -1.42
N SER A 88 -13.31 -18.05 -2.15
CA SER A 88 -14.46 -17.27 -1.69
C SER A 88 -15.64 -18.14 -1.28
N SER A 89 -15.94 -19.18 -2.06
CA SER A 89 -17.08 -20.07 -1.83
C SER A 89 -17.02 -20.81 -0.48
N THR A 90 -15.81 -20.99 0.07
CA THR A 90 -15.58 -21.64 1.38
C THR A 90 -15.59 -20.67 2.56
N MET A 91 -15.59 -19.36 2.31
CA MET A 91 -15.56 -18.35 3.36
C MET A 91 -16.89 -18.29 4.13
N ASN A 92 -16.81 -18.00 5.44
CA ASN A 92 -17.98 -17.77 6.27
C ASN A 92 -18.67 -16.44 5.89
N SER A 93 -19.67 -16.54 5.02
CA SER A 93 -20.41 -15.40 4.48
C SER A 93 -21.12 -14.59 5.56
N ARG A 94 -21.66 -15.25 6.59
CA ARG A 94 -22.35 -14.58 7.70
C ARG A 94 -21.38 -13.71 8.51
N ALA A 95 -20.24 -14.28 8.91
CA ALA A 95 -19.22 -13.54 9.65
C ALA A 95 -18.67 -12.35 8.83
N LEU A 96 -18.47 -12.54 7.53
CA LEU A 96 -18.05 -11.49 6.61
C LEU A 96 -19.09 -10.36 6.51
N ASP A 97 -20.36 -10.69 6.35
CA ASP A 97 -21.44 -9.71 6.24
C ASP A 97 -21.68 -8.93 7.54
N GLU A 98 -21.51 -9.59 8.69
CA GLU A 98 -21.53 -8.96 10.01
C GLU A 98 -20.34 -7.99 10.17
N GLN A 99 -19.13 -8.40 9.79
CA GLN A 99 -17.96 -7.51 9.83
C GLN A 99 -18.12 -6.30 8.90
N LYS A 100 -18.61 -6.48 7.66
CA LYS A 100 -18.91 -5.37 6.74
C LYS A 100 -19.86 -4.36 7.37
N SER A 101 -20.92 -4.84 8.02
CA SER A 101 -21.93 -3.97 8.64
C SER A 101 -21.34 -3.20 9.82
N ARG A 102 -20.50 -3.85 10.65
CA ARG A 102 -19.79 -3.20 11.75
C ARG A 102 -18.76 -2.17 11.26
N LEU A 103 -18.01 -2.49 10.20
CA LEU A 103 -17.07 -1.56 9.58
C LEU A 103 -17.78 -0.29 9.08
N ILE A 104 -18.89 -0.45 8.35
CA ILE A 104 -19.70 0.68 7.88
C ILE A 104 -20.19 1.53 9.06
N LYS A 105 -20.70 0.87 10.12
CA LYS A 105 -21.16 1.56 11.33
C LYS A 105 -20.04 2.37 11.97
N ASP A 106 -18.87 1.77 12.16
CA ASP A 106 -17.72 2.43 12.80
C ASP A 106 -17.21 3.60 11.96
N ILE A 107 -17.13 3.46 10.63
CA ILE A 107 -16.77 4.56 9.72
C ILE A 107 -17.78 5.70 9.86
N ASN A 108 -19.07 5.41 9.75
CA ASN A 108 -20.12 6.43 9.82
C ASN A 108 -20.12 7.15 11.17
N TYR A 109 -20.00 6.41 12.27
CA TYR A 109 -19.99 6.99 13.61
C TYR A 109 -18.74 7.83 13.87
N THR A 110 -17.58 7.39 13.37
CA THR A 110 -16.30 8.05 13.63
C THR A 110 -16.14 9.34 12.84
N PHE A 111 -16.60 9.35 11.58
CA PHE A 111 -16.37 10.48 10.68
C PHE A 111 -17.62 11.32 10.43
N ASN A 112 -18.81 10.85 10.83
CA ASN A 112 -20.09 11.55 10.71
C ASN A 112 -20.40 12.07 9.30
N GLN A 113 -19.91 11.37 8.26
CA GLN A 113 -19.85 11.88 6.90
C GLN A 113 -20.24 10.81 5.87
N GLU A 114 -21.28 11.08 5.08
CA GLU A 114 -21.53 10.34 3.83
C GLU A 114 -20.37 10.50 2.83
N SER A 115 -19.64 11.62 2.92
CA SER A 115 -18.55 11.99 2.02
C SER A 115 -17.34 11.05 2.05
N PHE A 116 -17.20 10.22 3.09
CA PHE A 116 -16.15 9.19 3.14
C PHE A 116 -16.24 8.25 1.94
N TYR A 117 -17.46 7.95 1.48
CA TYR A 117 -17.67 7.03 0.36
C TYR A 117 -17.65 7.73 -0.99
N ASP A 118 -17.50 9.05 -1.05
CA ASP A 118 -17.55 9.81 -2.31
C ASP A 118 -16.20 9.85 -3.03
N TYR A 119 -15.14 9.33 -2.41
CA TYR A 119 -13.82 9.28 -3.03
C TYR A 119 -13.86 8.51 -4.37
N LYS A 120 -13.28 9.15 -5.40
CA LYS A 120 -13.05 8.54 -6.70
C LYS A 120 -11.83 7.64 -6.60
N ILE A 121 -12.08 6.32 -6.61
CA ILE A 121 -11.03 5.32 -6.59
C ILE A 121 -10.68 4.94 -8.04
N PRO A 122 -9.39 4.98 -8.44
CA PRO A 122 -8.95 4.45 -9.73
C PRO A 122 -9.35 2.99 -9.89
N ASN A 123 -9.59 2.55 -11.13
CA ASN A 123 -9.99 1.19 -11.43
C ASN A 123 -11.27 0.73 -10.70
N TYR A 124 -12.19 1.62 -10.30
CA TYR A 124 -13.46 1.25 -9.63
C TYR A 124 -14.16 0.03 -10.25
N THR A 125 -14.19 -0.03 -11.58
CA THR A 125 -14.79 -1.15 -12.33
C THR A 125 -14.17 -2.49 -11.97
N ILE A 126 -12.84 -2.60 -11.83
CA ILE A 126 -12.21 -3.88 -11.47
C ILE A 126 -12.61 -4.31 -10.07
N TYR A 127 -12.66 -3.38 -9.12
CA TYR A 127 -13.11 -3.70 -7.77
C TYR A 127 -14.57 -4.16 -7.74
N ALA A 128 -15.44 -3.51 -8.53
CA ALA A 128 -16.83 -3.91 -8.65
C ALA A 128 -16.96 -5.31 -9.28
N SER A 129 -16.21 -5.58 -10.34
CA SER A 129 -16.17 -6.89 -11.00
C SER A 129 -15.73 -7.99 -10.05
N VAL A 130 -14.59 -7.82 -9.36
CA VAL A 130 -14.08 -8.80 -8.39
C VAL A 130 -15.09 -9.02 -7.26
N GLN A 131 -15.63 -7.96 -6.66
CA GLN A 131 -16.63 -8.12 -5.58
C GLN A 131 -17.86 -8.91 -6.05
N THR A 132 -18.27 -8.72 -7.30
CA THR A 132 -19.42 -9.39 -7.90
C THR A 132 -19.15 -10.89 -8.05
N LEU A 133 -17.99 -11.28 -8.57
CA LEU A 133 -17.56 -12.68 -8.65
C LEU A 133 -17.48 -13.32 -7.27
N LEU A 134 -16.85 -12.65 -6.30
CA LEU A 134 -16.72 -13.18 -4.93
C LEU A 134 -18.08 -13.39 -4.26
N ASN A 135 -19.02 -12.47 -4.47
CA ASN A 135 -20.38 -12.58 -3.92
C ASN A 135 -21.17 -13.70 -4.57
N GLU A 136 -21.09 -13.84 -5.88
CA GLU A 136 -21.77 -14.89 -6.63
C GLU A 136 -21.25 -16.27 -6.21
N ALA A 137 -19.92 -16.44 -6.09
CA ALA A 137 -19.30 -17.69 -5.69
C ALA A 137 -19.74 -18.14 -4.27
N ARG A 138 -20.04 -17.18 -3.40
CA ARG A 138 -20.56 -17.44 -2.04
C ARG A 138 -22.06 -17.69 -1.99
N ASN A 139 -22.82 -17.06 -2.87
CA ASN A 139 -24.28 -17.05 -2.77
C ASN A 139 -24.94 -17.76 -3.96
N LYS A 140 -25.05 -19.08 -3.85
CA LYS A 140 -25.68 -19.95 -4.85
C LYS A 140 -27.16 -19.63 -5.15
N LYS A 141 -27.84 -18.81 -4.33
CA LYS A 141 -29.25 -18.42 -4.51
C LYS A 141 -29.44 -17.14 -5.33
N LYS A 142 -28.40 -16.34 -5.53
CA LYS A 142 -28.41 -15.12 -6.36
C LYS A 142 -27.29 -15.20 -7.39
N SER A 143 -27.40 -16.17 -8.29
CA SER A 143 -26.47 -16.34 -9.40
C SER A 143 -26.67 -15.27 -10.46
N LEU A 144 -25.57 -14.85 -11.06
CA LEU A 144 -25.58 -14.01 -12.25
C LEU A 144 -26.11 -14.83 -13.43
N SER A 145 -26.63 -14.16 -14.45
CA SER A 145 -26.82 -14.82 -15.74
C SER A 145 -25.47 -15.29 -16.28
N VAL A 146 -25.44 -16.40 -17.03
CA VAL A 146 -24.21 -16.91 -17.64
C VAL A 146 -23.54 -15.82 -18.49
N ALA A 147 -24.33 -15.05 -19.25
CA ALA A 147 -23.82 -13.96 -20.07
C ALA A 147 -23.20 -12.81 -19.25
N ASP A 148 -23.79 -12.42 -18.12
CA ASP A 148 -23.22 -11.39 -17.25
C ASP A 148 -21.95 -11.88 -16.55
N ARG A 149 -21.94 -13.16 -16.14
CA ARG A 149 -20.75 -13.79 -15.55
C ARG A 149 -19.57 -13.75 -16.52
N VAL A 150 -19.76 -14.22 -17.75
CA VAL A 150 -18.71 -14.23 -18.78
C VAL A 150 -18.16 -12.82 -19.00
N LYS A 151 -19.02 -11.79 -19.12
CA LYS A 151 -18.57 -10.40 -19.28
C LYS A 151 -17.73 -9.88 -18.10
N ILE A 152 -18.09 -10.25 -16.88
CA ILE A 152 -17.34 -9.87 -15.68
C ILE A 152 -15.98 -10.57 -15.68
N GLU A 153 -15.93 -11.87 -15.98
CA GLU A 153 -14.69 -12.65 -16.05
C GLU A 153 -13.77 -12.13 -17.17
N GLU A 154 -14.30 -11.81 -18.35
CA GLU A 154 -13.56 -11.17 -19.44
C GLU A 154 -12.93 -9.85 -19.00
N SER A 155 -13.70 -8.99 -18.31
CA SER A 155 -13.19 -7.72 -17.78
C SER A 155 -12.06 -7.91 -16.77
N VAL A 156 -12.11 -8.96 -15.95
CA VAL A 156 -11.06 -9.28 -14.98
C VAL A 156 -9.84 -9.89 -15.68
N CYS A 157 -10.05 -10.76 -16.67
CA CYS A 157 -9.01 -11.32 -17.52
C CYS A 157 -8.23 -10.22 -18.25
N ASP A 158 -8.94 -9.30 -18.93
CA ASP A 158 -8.32 -8.17 -19.62
C ASP A 158 -7.49 -7.30 -18.67
N TYR A 159 -7.97 -7.10 -17.44
CA TYR A 159 -7.21 -6.41 -16.42
C TYR A 159 -5.93 -7.19 -16.04
N LEU A 160 -6.03 -8.50 -15.83
CA LEU A 160 -4.91 -9.37 -15.44
C LEU A 160 -3.82 -9.50 -16.51
N THR A 161 -4.19 -9.47 -17.79
CA THR A 161 -3.26 -9.62 -18.92
C THR A 161 -2.70 -8.31 -19.47
N LYS A 162 -3.06 -7.16 -18.87
CA LYS A 162 -2.62 -5.85 -19.36
C LYS A 162 -1.12 -5.64 -19.11
N GLU A 163 -0.30 -5.66 -20.16
CA GLU A 163 1.18 -5.58 -20.07
C GLU A 163 1.70 -4.31 -19.37
N ASN A 164 0.95 -3.22 -19.44
CA ASN A 164 1.27 -1.94 -18.80
C ASN A 164 0.24 -1.60 -17.71
N LYS A 165 0.14 -2.43 -16.66
CA LYS A 165 -0.46 -1.93 -15.43
C LYS A 165 0.38 -0.74 -14.95
N PRO A 166 -0.20 0.44 -14.65
CA PRO A 166 0.55 1.40 -13.88
C PRO A 166 1.05 0.64 -12.65
N LYS A 167 2.38 0.62 -12.44
CA LYS A 167 2.91 0.14 -11.16
C LYS A 167 2.18 1.00 -10.13
N ASP A 168 1.26 0.39 -9.38
CA ASP A 168 0.48 1.03 -8.32
C ASP A 168 1.49 1.47 -7.26
N ASP A 169 2.16 2.57 -7.55
CA ASP A 169 2.87 3.37 -6.61
C ASP A 169 1.83 4.38 -6.13
N PRO A 170 1.34 4.27 -4.89
CA PRO A 170 0.41 5.23 -4.32
C PRO A 170 0.89 6.69 -4.50
N LEU A 171 2.21 6.89 -4.65
CA LEU A 171 2.85 8.18 -4.97
C LEU A 171 2.59 8.71 -6.38
N LYS A 172 2.41 7.85 -7.39
CA LYS A 172 2.10 8.29 -8.76
C LYS A 172 0.66 8.76 -8.90
N ILE A 173 -0.20 8.40 -7.95
CA ILE A 173 -1.64 8.67 -8.00
C ILE A 173 -1.95 10.07 -7.45
N ASN A 174 -1.11 10.66 -6.58
CA ASN A 174 -1.25 12.05 -6.17
C ASN A 174 0.03 12.62 -5.50
N PRO A 175 0.69 13.66 -6.04
CA PRO A 175 1.86 14.30 -5.42
C PRO A 175 1.61 14.79 -3.98
N ASN A 176 0.37 15.19 -3.65
CA ASN A 176 0.02 15.65 -2.30
C ASN A 176 0.03 14.51 -1.26
N TYR A 177 -0.20 13.25 -1.69
CA TYR A 177 -0.11 12.05 -0.85
C TYR A 177 1.30 11.87 -0.26
N SER A 178 2.33 12.15 -1.07
CA SER A 178 3.74 12.05 -0.68
C SER A 178 4.09 13.01 0.47
N ASN A 179 3.73 14.30 0.33
CA ASN A 179 4.10 15.35 1.29
C ASN A 179 3.41 15.21 2.66
N ALA A 180 2.24 14.59 2.69
CA ALA A 180 1.46 14.37 3.91
C ALA A 180 1.95 13.20 4.75
N VAL A 181 2.12 12.05 4.09
CA VAL A 181 2.71 10.85 4.67
C VAL A 181 4.12 11.18 5.18
N TYR A 182 4.85 11.96 4.41
CA TYR A 182 6.11 12.59 4.78
C TYR A 182 6.02 13.42 6.07
N ASN A 183 5.11 14.40 6.15
CA ASN A 183 4.97 15.28 7.32
C ASN A 183 4.54 14.52 8.59
N PHE A 184 3.71 13.49 8.45
CA PHE A 184 3.31 12.61 9.55
C PHE A 184 4.51 11.85 10.13
N LEU A 185 5.31 11.24 9.26
CA LEU A 185 6.50 10.50 9.66
C LEU A 185 7.56 11.46 10.24
N MET A 186 7.75 12.64 9.66
CA MET A 186 8.65 13.67 10.21
C MET A 186 8.25 14.17 11.60
N LYS A 187 6.94 14.21 11.90
CA LYS A 187 6.45 14.51 13.25
C LYS A 187 6.62 13.34 14.22
N ARG A 188 6.67 12.10 13.74
CA ARG A 188 6.97 10.90 14.55
C ARG A 188 8.47 10.78 14.84
N PHE A 189 9.31 11.20 13.90
CA PHE A 189 10.77 11.25 14.02
C PHE A 189 11.30 12.58 14.61
N HIS A 190 10.45 13.32 15.34
CA HIS A 190 10.73 14.71 15.72
C HIS A 190 12.07 14.89 16.45
N ASN A 191 12.75 16.00 16.11
CA ASN A 191 14.07 16.50 16.54
C ASN A 191 15.32 15.98 15.80
N LYS A 192 15.25 14.96 14.92
CA LYS A 192 16.47 14.42 14.26
C LYS A 192 16.69 14.86 12.79
N TYR A 193 15.68 15.41 12.12
CA TYR A 193 15.76 15.78 10.69
C TYR A 193 15.09 17.12 10.33
N GLU A 194 15.38 18.21 11.06
CA GLU A 194 14.85 19.58 10.80
C GLU A 194 15.29 20.24 9.47
N GLY A 195 15.47 19.46 8.40
CA GLY A 195 15.84 19.93 7.05
C GLY A 195 14.86 19.45 5.98
N LYS A 196 14.96 20.04 4.78
CA LYS A 196 14.25 19.54 3.59
C LYS A 196 14.84 18.18 3.22
N LEU A 197 14.09 17.09 3.42
CA LEU A 197 14.50 15.79 2.92
C LEU A 197 14.47 15.76 1.38
N ASN A 198 15.40 15.04 0.79
CA ASN A 198 15.47 14.84 -0.64
C ASN A 198 14.39 13.86 -1.15
N GLU A 199 14.29 13.71 -2.47
CA GLU A 199 13.29 12.84 -3.08
C GLU A 199 13.44 11.36 -2.71
N SER A 200 14.67 10.86 -2.51
CA SER A 200 14.90 9.47 -2.11
C SER A 200 14.47 9.19 -0.67
N GLN A 201 14.74 10.11 0.25
CA GLN A 201 14.33 10.05 1.66
C GLN A 201 12.79 10.13 1.78
N LYS A 202 12.13 10.99 1.00
CA LYS A 202 10.66 11.02 0.90
C LYS A 202 10.07 9.69 0.41
N ARG A 203 10.72 9.06 -0.58
CA ARG A 203 10.31 7.74 -1.09
C ARG A 203 10.46 6.65 -0.03
N LEU A 204 11.56 6.63 0.72
CA LEU A 204 11.75 5.69 1.83
C LEU A 204 10.63 5.81 2.87
N LEU A 205 10.39 7.03 3.34
CA LEU A 205 9.34 7.32 4.31
C LEU A 205 7.96 6.90 3.80
N THR A 206 7.63 7.22 2.56
CA THR A 206 6.33 6.82 2.01
C THR A 206 6.17 5.31 1.93
N LYS A 207 7.20 4.59 1.49
CA LYS A 207 7.18 3.12 1.46
C LYS A 207 7.05 2.55 2.87
N TYR A 208 7.67 3.18 3.87
CA TYR A 208 7.55 2.78 5.26
C TYR A 208 6.12 2.98 5.80
N ALA A 209 5.46 4.09 5.49
CA ALA A 209 4.05 4.26 5.85
C ALA A 209 3.14 3.21 5.17
N VAL A 210 3.36 2.92 3.88
CA VAL A 210 2.60 1.88 3.18
C VAL A 210 2.81 0.52 3.85
N TYR A 211 4.05 0.19 4.26
CA TYR A 211 4.33 -1.01 5.04
C TYR A 211 3.55 -1.04 6.37
N LEU A 212 3.59 0.04 7.16
CA LEU A 212 2.87 0.12 8.44
C LEU A 212 1.35 -0.08 8.30
N ILE A 213 0.79 0.25 7.13
CA ILE A 213 -0.65 0.17 6.85
C ILE A 213 -1.04 -1.19 6.25
N SER A 214 -0.26 -1.69 5.29
CA SER A 214 -0.61 -2.88 4.50
C SER A 214 0.04 -4.17 4.98
N ASN A 215 1.03 -4.07 5.87
CA ASN A 215 1.95 -5.14 6.26
C ASN A 215 2.73 -5.77 5.08
N ARG A 216 2.76 -5.11 3.92
CA ARG A 216 3.49 -5.58 2.72
C ARG A 216 4.94 -5.11 2.79
N GLN A 217 5.87 -6.05 2.93
CA GLN A 217 7.29 -5.75 3.12
C GLN A 217 8.07 -5.56 1.81
N ASP A 218 7.73 -6.30 0.75
CA ASP A 218 8.59 -6.40 -0.46
C ASP A 218 8.95 -5.05 -1.09
N PRO A 219 8.00 -4.11 -1.33
CA PRO A 219 8.32 -2.83 -1.96
C PRO A 219 9.19 -1.91 -1.11
N LEU A 220 9.18 -2.11 0.22
CA LEU A 220 10.02 -1.40 1.17
C LEU A 220 11.39 -2.08 1.27
N LYS A 221 11.43 -3.41 1.40
CA LYS A 221 12.67 -4.21 1.44
C LYS A 221 13.51 -3.98 0.20
N GLU A 222 12.93 -4.06 -1.00
CA GLU A 222 13.63 -3.83 -2.26
C GLU A 222 14.23 -2.42 -2.33
N PHE A 223 13.49 -1.42 -1.83
CA PHE A 223 13.98 -0.05 -1.82
C PHE A 223 15.11 0.14 -0.80
N ILE A 224 14.97 -0.39 0.41
CA ILE A 224 16.02 -0.31 1.43
C ILE A 224 17.29 -1.04 0.94
N LEU A 225 17.17 -2.21 0.32
CA LEU A 225 18.34 -2.91 -0.25
C LEU A 225 19.10 -2.04 -1.24
N LYS A 226 18.39 -1.43 -2.19
CA LYS A 226 18.98 -0.52 -3.18
C LYS A 226 19.68 0.68 -2.54
N GLU A 227 19.04 1.30 -1.55
CA GLU A 227 19.63 2.43 -0.83
C GLU A 227 20.82 2.00 0.05
N VAL A 228 20.76 0.81 0.65
CA VAL A 228 21.87 0.25 1.43
C VAL A 228 23.08 0.00 0.54
N ASP A 229 22.90 -0.58 -0.63
CA ASP A 229 23.97 -0.78 -1.60
C ASP A 229 24.55 0.55 -2.08
N ARG A 230 23.69 1.55 -2.34
CA ARG A 230 24.12 2.91 -2.69
C ARG A 230 24.98 3.52 -1.58
N ILE A 231 24.52 3.46 -0.34
CA ILE A 231 25.24 3.99 0.82
C ILE A 231 26.59 3.28 0.99
N LYS A 232 26.63 1.95 0.88
CA LYS A 232 27.87 1.18 0.96
C LYS A 232 28.88 1.64 -0.10
N ASN A 233 28.42 1.83 -1.34
CA ASN A 233 29.28 2.29 -2.43
C ASN A 233 29.76 3.73 -2.25
N SER A 234 28.88 4.65 -1.86
CA SER A 234 29.26 6.05 -1.59
C SER A 234 30.23 6.15 -0.40
N LEU A 235 30.01 5.36 0.65
CA LEU A 235 30.94 5.34 1.77
C LEU A 235 32.31 4.85 1.34
N LEU A 236 32.44 3.93 0.37
CA LEU A 236 33.71 3.41 -0.14
C LEU A 236 34.48 4.45 -0.97
N ILE A 237 33.77 5.25 -1.77
CA ILE A 237 34.35 6.19 -2.74
C ILE A 237 34.06 7.62 -2.24
N ILE A 238 34.91 8.11 -1.33
CA ILE A 238 34.84 9.50 -0.86
C ILE A 238 35.54 10.39 -1.89
N ARG A 239 34.78 11.26 -2.55
CA ARG A 239 35.27 12.09 -3.65
C ARG A 239 36.00 13.34 -3.18
N ASP A 240 35.68 13.84 -2.00
CA ASP A 240 36.33 15.02 -1.42
C ASP A 240 37.75 14.68 -0.94
N GLU A 241 38.75 15.27 -1.60
CA GLU A 241 40.15 15.10 -1.25
C GLU A 241 40.52 15.67 0.12
N SER A 242 39.79 16.67 0.62
CA SER A 242 40.05 17.26 1.94
C SER A 242 39.72 16.26 3.05
N ILE A 243 38.63 15.51 2.89
CA ILE A 243 38.22 14.43 3.80
C ILE A 243 39.23 13.29 3.76
N ASN A 244 39.72 12.92 2.57
CA ASN A 244 40.72 11.86 2.42
C ASN A 244 42.06 12.17 3.10
N LYS A 245 42.38 13.45 3.33
CA LYS A 245 43.61 13.92 3.99
C LYS A 245 43.46 14.05 5.51
N ASP A 246 42.23 13.98 6.04
CA ASP A 246 41.95 14.03 7.47
C ASP A 246 41.81 12.59 8.03
N SER A 247 42.84 12.16 8.78
CA SER A 247 42.89 10.81 9.35
C SER A 247 41.77 10.54 10.35
N ASP A 248 41.31 11.54 11.09
CA ASP A 248 40.28 11.36 12.12
C ASP A 248 38.90 11.22 11.51
N LEU A 249 38.60 12.00 10.46
CA LEU A 249 37.39 11.84 9.66
C LEU A 249 37.36 10.50 8.93
N MET A 250 38.48 10.09 8.33
CA MET A 250 38.58 8.79 7.66
C MET A 250 38.39 7.62 8.62
N ASN A 251 38.91 7.72 9.85
CA ASN A 251 38.68 6.73 10.89
C ASN A 251 37.18 6.63 11.26
N LYS A 252 36.49 7.76 11.45
CA LYS A 252 35.04 7.78 11.73
C LYS A 252 34.22 7.21 10.57
N ILE A 253 34.57 7.52 9.33
CA ILE A 253 33.89 6.95 8.15
C ILE A 253 34.12 5.44 8.08
N SER A 254 35.31 4.95 8.43
CA SER A 254 35.61 3.51 8.49
C SER A 254 34.74 2.79 9.54
N GLU A 255 34.48 3.41 10.68
CA GLU A 255 33.56 2.87 11.70
C GLU A 255 32.12 2.85 11.20
N CYS A 256 31.68 3.92 10.53
CA CYS A 256 30.37 3.99 9.89
C CYS A 256 30.20 2.90 8.84
N ARG A 257 31.24 2.62 8.03
CA ARG A 257 31.26 1.50 7.07
C ARG A 257 31.06 0.17 7.77
N LYS A 258 31.84 -0.12 8.82
CA LYS A 258 31.75 -1.39 9.58
C LYS A 258 30.36 -1.61 10.16
N LYS A 259 29.78 -0.58 10.79
CA LYS A 259 28.41 -0.63 11.34
C LYS A 259 27.38 -0.92 10.26
N PHE A 260 27.43 -0.18 9.14
CA PHE A 260 26.44 -0.32 8.07
C PHE A 260 26.62 -1.58 7.23
N TYR A 261 27.81 -2.19 7.21
CA TYR A 261 28.04 -3.48 6.55
C TYR A 261 27.26 -4.62 7.20
N SER A 262 27.04 -4.54 8.51
CA SER A 262 26.27 -5.51 9.30
C SER A 262 24.74 -5.30 9.23
N PHE A 263 24.26 -4.34 8.43
CA PHE A 263 22.83 -4.01 8.35
C PHE A 263 22.02 -5.20 7.78
N SER A 264 21.04 -5.67 8.55
CA SER A 264 20.14 -6.79 8.21
C SER A 264 18.69 -6.33 8.03
N LEU A 265 17.96 -6.99 7.12
CA LEU A 265 16.54 -6.74 6.83
C LEU A 265 15.57 -7.79 7.38
N GLU A 266 16.03 -8.71 8.24
CA GLU A 266 15.16 -9.76 8.81
C GLU A 266 13.91 -9.17 9.49
N ASN A 267 14.10 -8.11 10.28
CA ASN A 267 13.01 -7.35 10.94
C ASN A 267 13.12 -5.86 10.59
N ILE A 268 12.15 -5.31 9.85
CA ILE A 268 12.08 -3.87 9.58
C ILE A 268 11.41 -3.17 10.76
N THR A 269 12.24 -2.53 11.59
CA THR A 269 11.81 -1.70 12.70
C THR A 269 11.91 -0.22 12.36
N GLU A 270 11.23 0.61 13.12
CA GLU A 270 11.34 2.07 13.04
C GLU A 270 12.80 2.55 13.17
N GLN A 271 13.57 1.92 14.07
CA GLN A 271 14.96 2.26 14.32
C GLN A 271 15.86 1.97 13.11
N LYS A 272 15.59 0.91 12.34
CA LYS A 272 16.33 0.65 11.09
C LYS A 272 16.01 1.66 10.00
N ILE A 273 14.76 2.12 9.92
CA ILE A 273 14.39 3.18 8.97
C ILE A 273 15.11 4.48 9.31
N LEU A 274 15.18 4.82 10.61
CA LEU A 274 15.95 5.95 11.10
C LEU A 274 17.44 5.83 10.77
N GLU A 275 18.02 4.66 10.96
CA GLU A 275 19.42 4.40 10.63
C GLU A 275 19.67 4.63 9.13
N VAL A 276 18.85 4.05 8.24
CA VAL A 276 18.99 4.26 6.79
C VAL A 276 18.85 5.75 6.43
N LEU A 277 17.88 6.48 7.00
CA LEU A 277 17.73 7.92 6.76
C LEU A 277 18.94 8.74 7.20
N GLN A 278 19.55 8.38 8.34
CA GLN A 278 20.76 9.02 8.86
C GLN A 278 21.93 8.88 7.88
N TYR A 279 22.15 7.66 7.38
CA TYR A 279 23.19 7.40 6.41
C TYR A 279 22.90 8.03 5.04
N MET A 280 21.63 8.08 4.61
CA MET A 280 21.27 8.80 3.38
C MET A 280 21.66 10.28 3.46
N ARG A 281 21.45 10.93 4.61
CA ARG A 281 21.85 12.33 4.83
C ARG A 281 23.37 12.47 4.88
N LEU A 282 24.06 11.59 5.60
CA LEU A 282 25.54 11.59 5.65
C LEU A 282 26.15 11.51 4.25
N ILE A 283 25.61 10.64 3.38
CA ILE A 283 26.10 10.54 2.00
C ILE A 283 25.88 11.83 1.22
N GLU A 284 24.76 12.52 1.40
CA GLU A 284 24.55 13.82 0.77
C GLU A 284 25.57 14.85 1.24
N GLU A 285 25.88 14.88 2.54
CA GLU A 285 26.87 15.79 3.11
C GLU A 285 28.29 15.48 2.60
N LEU A 286 28.60 14.21 2.31
CA LEU A 286 29.89 13.79 1.74
C LEU A 286 29.99 13.99 0.23
N ASP A 287 28.86 14.05 -0.48
CA ASP A 287 28.78 14.25 -1.93
C ASP A 287 28.55 15.73 -2.33
N SER A 288 28.27 16.61 -1.37
CA SER A 288 28.04 18.07 -1.56
C SER A 288 29.35 18.85 -1.57
#